data_AF-A0A3M1L9R4-F1
#
_entry.id   AF-A0A3M1L9R4-F1
#
_cell.length_a   1.000
_cell.length_b   1.000
_cell.length_c   1.000
_cell.angle_alpha   90.00
_cell.angle_beta   90.00
_cell.angle_gamma   90.00
#
_symmetry.space_group_name_H-M   'P 1'
#
loop_
_entity.id
_entity.type
_entity.pdbx_description
1 polymer ?
#
loop_
_entity_poly.entity_id
_entity_poly.type
_entity_poly.pdbx_seq_one_letter_code
_entity_poly.pdbx_strand_id
1 'polypeptide(L)'
;MPYTVFFWLENLAAGLFLWFSLYLLTRDLPSRREERWSRWRWHLPSLLMSTTMGLAALFMFGMAIQSIAPTPEEYLRWYRATWWGIPITGVLWLRVVIFLGAEEGRWKSPPLWERVIFPLLLLYAIAIALAGTFTELIWSFHRIQPGSSIEPYVVPANKPTFYLYGVYYPGTMWIGATLLFHLYRKSPKKSPRRQGFKWLWLGGTLVAVAITMLMVAYARRSEPLPEQIGDLMSAVGLLLIMRGIVSYGALVRNQILREDFLHALTGTAGAVFFYLLVFHLVHWIGGRPLSPIAVSSLIGLVVLTHTLLD
;
A
#
# COMPACT_ATOMS: atom_id res chain seq x y z
N MET A 1 7.52 14.61 20.94
CA MET A 1 6.93 13.33 21.38
C MET A 1 5.93 12.72 20.40
N PRO A 2 4.92 13.43 19.84
CA PRO A 2 3.96 12.80 18.91
C PRO A 2 4.62 12.29 17.61
N TYR A 3 5.53 13.06 17.00
CA TYR A 3 6.26 12.68 15.77
C TYR A 3 6.98 11.34 15.87
N THR A 4 7.56 11.03 17.03
CA THR A 4 8.30 9.79 17.25
C THR A 4 7.36 8.58 17.21
N VAL A 5 6.13 8.72 17.73
CA VAL A 5 5.15 7.62 17.73
C VAL A 5 4.66 7.35 16.31
N PHE A 6 4.32 8.40 15.55
CA PHE A 6 3.90 8.26 14.15
C PHE A 6 5.01 7.65 13.29
N PHE A 7 6.23 8.15 13.41
CA PHE A 7 7.41 7.59 12.76
C PHE A 7 7.55 6.07 12.97
N TRP A 8 7.41 5.59 14.21
CA TRP A 8 7.52 4.16 14.52
C TRP A 8 6.36 3.36 13.95
N LEU A 9 5.13 3.85 14.08
CA LEU A 9 3.94 3.17 13.55
C LEU A 9 3.97 3.06 12.03
N GLU A 10 4.37 4.13 11.33
CA GLU A 10 4.49 4.18 9.88
C GLU A 10 5.60 3.24 9.38
N ASN A 11 6.76 3.21 10.04
CA ASN A 11 7.83 2.27 9.72
C ASN A 11 7.44 0.81 9.94
N LEU A 12 6.73 0.50 11.03
CA LEU A 12 6.25 -0.86 11.29
C LEU A 12 5.22 -1.29 10.25
N ALA A 13 4.30 -0.41 9.88
CA ALA A 13 3.34 -0.65 8.79
C ALA A 13 4.06 -0.84 7.45
N ALA A 14 5.03 0.03 7.12
CA ALA A 14 5.83 -0.07 5.90
C ALA A 14 6.61 -1.39 5.83
N GLY A 15 7.31 -1.77 6.90
CA GLY A 15 8.04 -3.03 7.00
C GLY A 15 7.12 -4.24 6.84
N LEU A 16 5.93 -4.22 7.45
CA LEU A 16 4.94 -5.27 7.32
C LEU A 16 4.38 -5.39 5.88
N PHE A 17 4.07 -4.28 5.23
CA PHE A 17 3.58 -4.28 3.84
C PHE A 17 4.69 -4.71 2.86
N LEU A 18 5.94 -4.31 3.10
CA LEU A 18 7.09 -4.77 2.34
C LEU A 18 7.30 -6.27 2.51
N TRP A 19 7.27 -6.76 3.76
CA TRP A 19 7.38 -8.19 4.05
C TRP A 19 6.29 -8.96 3.32
N PHE A 20 5.04 -8.51 3.40
CA PHE A 20 3.93 -9.18 2.74
C PHE A 20 4.05 -9.16 1.20
N SER A 21 4.53 -8.05 0.65
CA SER A 21 4.86 -7.93 -0.78
C SER A 21 5.88 -8.98 -1.20
N LEU A 22 6.98 -9.10 -0.47
CA LEU A 22 8.04 -10.07 -0.74
C LEU A 22 7.56 -11.51 -0.52
N TYR A 23 6.83 -11.77 0.56
CA TYR A 23 6.24 -13.07 0.88
C TYR A 23 5.35 -13.59 -0.26
N LEU A 24 4.50 -12.72 -0.84
CA LEU A 24 3.68 -13.08 -1.99
C LEU A 24 4.51 -13.36 -3.25
N LEU A 25 5.64 -12.67 -3.46
CA LEU A 25 6.55 -12.92 -4.58
C LEU A 25 7.25 -14.27 -4.41
N THR A 26 7.87 -14.51 -3.25
CA THR A 26 8.70 -15.69 -3.02
C THR A 26 7.89 -16.98 -3.00
N ARG A 27 6.61 -16.93 -2.59
CA ARG A 27 5.74 -18.12 -2.55
C ARG A 27 5.13 -18.49 -3.89
N ASP A 28 5.02 -17.55 -4.83
CA ASP A 28 4.45 -17.83 -6.16
C ASP A 28 5.51 -18.19 -7.22
N LEU A 29 6.75 -17.73 -7.04
CA LEU A 29 7.91 -18.01 -7.92
C LEU A 29 8.39 -19.47 -8.03
N PRO A 30 8.26 -20.39 -7.04
CA PRO A 30 8.94 -21.69 -7.10
C PRO A 30 8.21 -22.77 -7.92
N SER A 31 6.92 -22.59 -8.24
CA SER A 31 6.11 -23.75 -8.67
C SER A 31 6.26 -24.17 -10.13
N ARG A 32 6.91 -23.40 -11.03
CA ARG A 32 6.97 -23.75 -12.47
C ARG A 32 8.19 -23.22 -13.21
N ARG A 33 9.29 -23.98 -13.17
CA ARG A 33 10.42 -23.87 -14.13
C ARG A 33 10.02 -24.31 -15.56
N GLU A 34 8.87 -24.97 -15.72
CA GLU A 34 8.38 -25.54 -17.00
C GLU A 34 7.15 -24.82 -17.60
N GLU A 35 6.55 -23.88 -16.85
CA GLU A 35 5.80 -22.70 -17.33
C GLU A 35 6.57 -21.92 -18.40
N ARG A 36 6.65 -22.44 -19.64
CA ARG A 36 7.04 -21.73 -20.87
C ARG A 36 6.79 -20.26 -20.69
N TRP A 37 7.86 -19.47 -20.85
CA TRP A 37 7.93 -18.02 -20.82
C TRP A 37 6.76 -17.34 -21.56
N SER A 38 5.60 -17.34 -20.91
CA SER A 38 4.42 -16.64 -21.36
C SER A 38 4.77 -15.16 -21.27
N ARG A 39 4.65 -14.44 -22.40
CA ARG A 39 4.91 -13.00 -22.52
C ARG A 39 4.09 -12.12 -21.54
N TRP A 40 3.32 -12.71 -20.62
CA TRP A 40 2.29 -12.05 -19.84
C TRP A 40 2.28 -12.42 -18.35
N ARG A 41 3.43 -12.29 -17.66
CA ARG A 41 3.51 -12.42 -16.19
C ARG A 41 2.58 -11.45 -15.43
N TRP A 42 2.13 -10.37 -16.07
CA TRP A 42 1.18 -9.39 -15.53
C TRP A 42 -0.22 -9.92 -15.19
N HIS A 43 -0.54 -11.18 -15.51
CA HIS A 43 -1.80 -11.81 -15.12
C HIS A 43 -1.73 -12.57 -13.79
N LEU A 44 -0.56 -12.64 -13.14
CA LEU A 44 -0.43 -13.28 -11.84
C LEU A 44 -1.00 -12.37 -10.74
N PRO A 45 -2.06 -12.78 -10.04
CA PRO A 45 -2.72 -11.92 -9.04
C PRO A 45 -1.85 -11.70 -7.80
N SER A 46 -0.98 -12.67 -7.46
CA SER A 46 0.11 -12.60 -6.49
C SER A 46 1.09 -11.47 -6.81
N LEU A 47 1.54 -11.37 -8.07
CA LEU A 47 2.45 -10.31 -8.53
C LEU A 47 1.78 -8.94 -8.46
N LEU A 48 0.52 -8.83 -8.92
CA LEU A 48 -0.24 -7.58 -8.84
C LEU A 48 -0.43 -7.14 -7.38
N MET A 49 -0.80 -8.07 -6.52
CA MET A 49 -1.01 -7.82 -5.10
C MET A 49 0.29 -7.48 -4.38
N SER A 50 1.37 -8.20 -4.68
CA SER A 50 2.71 -7.91 -4.18
C SER A 50 3.15 -6.51 -4.60
N THR A 51 2.98 -6.17 -5.88
CA THR A 51 3.33 -4.83 -6.39
C THR A 51 2.52 -3.75 -5.68
N THR A 52 1.21 -4.00 -5.48
CA THR A 52 0.32 -3.09 -4.74
C THR A 52 0.83 -2.85 -3.31
N MET A 53 1.20 -3.91 -2.59
CA MET A 53 1.69 -3.84 -1.21
C MET A 53 3.10 -3.25 -1.11
N GLY A 54 3.96 -3.51 -2.09
CA GLY A 54 5.30 -2.93 -2.17
C GLY A 54 5.26 -1.43 -2.43
N LEU A 55 4.35 -0.96 -3.30
CA LEU A 55 4.12 0.47 -3.53
C LEU A 55 3.51 1.15 -2.29
N ALA A 56 2.59 0.49 -1.59
CA ALA A 56 2.06 0.98 -0.32
C ALA A 56 3.15 1.07 0.77
N ALA A 57 4.05 0.08 0.83
CA ALA A 57 5.20 0.09 1.72
C ALA A 57 6.16 1.26 1.42
N LEU A 58 6.48 1.49 0.14
CA LEU A 58 7.31 2.61 -0.29
C LEU A 58 6.70 3.96 0.15
N PHE A 59 5.39 4.12 -0.05
CA PHE A 59 4.68 5.31 0.40
C PHE A 59 4.79 5.49 1.91
N MET A 60 4.51 4.44 2.70
CA MET A 60 4.58 4.47 4.16
C MET A 60 5.99 4.73 4.71
N PHE A 61 7.04 4.19 4.07
CA PHE A 61 8.42 4.57 4.41
C PHE A 61 8.68 6.06 4.15
N GLY A 62 8.15 6.59 3.06
CA GLY A 62 8.21 8.01 2.78
C GLY A 62 7.49 8.84 3.84
N MET A 63 6.28 8.46 4.23
CA MET A 63 5.51 9.12 5.30
C MET A 63 6.29 9.12 6.62
N ALA A 64 6.87 7.97 6.98
CA ALA A 64 7.72 7.85 8.16
C ALA A 64 8.88 8.83 8.12
N ILE A 65 9.62 8.92 7.00
CA ILE A 65 10.76 9.85 6.95
C ILE A 65 10.28 11.31 6.93
N GLN A 66 9.13 11.59 6.32
CA GLN A 66 8.52 12.93 6.28
C GLN A 66 8.11 13.44 7.67
N SER A 67 7.55 12.59 8.53
CA SER A 67 7.01 12.97 9.84
C SER A 67 8.05 13.53 10.82
N ILE A 68 9.32 13.45 10.46
CA ILE A 68 10.48 13.86 11.26
C ILE A 68 11.52 14.61 10.41
N ALA A 69 11.18 14.98 9.18
CA ALA A 69 12.05 15.75 8.32
C ALA A 69 12.38 17.10 8.99
N PRO A 70 13.66 17.45 9.19
CA PRO A 70 14.07 18.66 9.90
C PRO A 70 13.79 19.94 9.11
N THR A 71 13.61 19.85 7.80
CA THR A 71 13.40 21.00 6.92
C THR A 71 12.22 20.76 5.95
N PRO A 72 11.50 21.81 5.54
CA PRO A 72 10.44 21.69 4.55
C PRO A 72 10.94 21.17 3.19
N GLU A 73 12.18 21.48 2.80
CA GLU A 73 12.80 20.97 1.57
C GLU A 73 13.02 19.45 1.63
N GLU A 74 13.45 18.94 2.79
CA GLU A 74 13.62 17.51 3.02
C GLU A 74 12.27 16.79 3.04
N TYR A 75 11.26 17.37 3.70
CA TYR A 75 9.88 16.88 3.67
C TYR A 75 9.38 16.71 2.22
N LEU A 76 9.49 17.76 1.40
CA LEU A 76 9.05 17.73 0.00
C LEU A 76 9.83 16.73 -0.86
N ARG A 77 11.14 16.58 -0.61
CA ARG A 77 11.96 15.61 -1.32
C ARG A 77 11.43 14.20 -1.11
N TRP A 78 11.15 13.83 0.14
CA TRP A 78 10.63 12.51 0.48
C TRP A 78 9.21 12.31 -0.03
N TYR A 79 8.34 13.32 0.10
CA TYR A 79 6.99 13.29 -0.47
C TYR A 79 7.04 12.97 -1.97
N ARG A 80 7.83 13.72 -2.75
CA ARG A 80 7.97 13.48 -4.20
C ARG A 80 8.54 12.09 -4.50
N ALA A 81 9.52 11.63 -3.73
CA ALA A 81 10.20 10.36 -3.98
C ALA A 81 9.29 9.14 -3.79
N THR A 82 8.25 9.23 -2.96
CA THR A 82 7.44 8.06 -2.56
C THR A 82 5.96 8.15 -2.92
N TRP A 83 5.39 9.33 -3.19
CA TRP A 83 3.95 9.46 -3.46
C TRP A 83 3.49 8.77 -4.76
N TRP A 84 4.38 8.65 -5.76
CA TRP A 84 4.05 8.20 -7.12
C TRP A 84 3.45 6.79 -7.18
N GLY A 85 3.74 5.95 -6.19
CA GLY A 85 3.20 4.60 -6.10
C GLY A 85 1.70 4.56 -5.83
N ILE A 86 1.18 5.56 -5.11
CA ILE A 86 -0.22 5.62 -4.65
C ILE A 86 -1.24 5.53 -5.79
N PRO A 87 -1.22 6.42 -6.81
CA PRO A 87 -2.21 6.32 -7.89
C PRO A 87 -2.16 4.98 -8.61
N ILE A 88 -0.99 4.34 -8.72
CA ILE A 88 -0.83 3.04 -9.37
C ILE A 88 -1.48 1.92 -8.55
N THR A 89 -1.37 1.96 -7.21
CA THR A 89 -1.98 0.94 -6.33
C THR A 89 -3.48 0.78 -6.56
N GLY A 90 -4.21 1.86 -6.87
CA GLY A 90 -5.66 1.81 -7.11
C GLY A 90 -6.06 0.95 -8.30
N VAL A 91 -5.35 1.08 -9.43
CA VAL A 91 -5.63 0.24 -10.62
C VAL A 91 -5.22 -1.20 -10.38
N LEU A 92 -4.04 -1.41 -9.76
CA LEU A 92 -3.55 -2.76 -9.48
C LEU A 92 -4.49 -3.50 -8.54
N TRP A 93 -4.95 -2.84 -7.48
CA TRP A 93 -5.94 -3.38 -6.56
C TRP A 93 -7.26 -3.72 -7.26
N LEU A 94 -7.80 -2.81 -8.07
CA LEU A 94 -9.01 -3.07 -8.84
C LEU A 94 -8.85 -4.28 -9.77
N ARG A 95 -7.68 -4.43 -10.41
CA ARG A 95 -7.38 -5.61 -11.22
C ARG A 95 -7.35 -6.89 -10.39
N VAL A 96 -6.75 -6.88 -9.20
CA VAL A 96 -6.78 -8.01 -8.26
C VAL A 96 -8.23 -8.39 -7.95
N VAL A 97 -9.08 -7.42 -7.60
CA VAL A 97 -10.50 -7.68 -7.28
C VAL A 97 -11.25 -8.32 -8.46
N ILE A 98 -11.05 -7.81 -9.68
CA ILE A 98 -11.67 -8.36 -10.88
C ILE A 98 -11.18 -9.78 -11.17
N PHE A 99 -9.89 -10.02 -10.98
CA PHE A 99 -9.33 -11.36 -11.10
C PHE A 99 -9.96 -12.34 -10.11
N LEU A 100 -10.06 -11.97 -8.83
CA LEU A 100 -10.68 -12.81 -7.80
C LEU A 100 -12.12 -13.19 -8.15
N GLY A 101 -12.92 -12.25 -8.67
CA GLY A 101 -14.28 -12.57 -9.08
C GLY A 101 -14.39 -13.39 -10.36
N ALA A 102 -13.39 -13.33 -11.24
CA ALA A 102 -13.30 -14.21 -12.40
C ALA A 102 -12.96 -15.65 -12.00
N GLU A 103 -12.06 -15.85 -11.03
CA GLU A 103 -11.77 -17.18 -10.46
C GLU A 103 -12.97 -17.80 -9.75
N GLU A 104 -13.80 -16.99 -9.09
CA GLU A 104 -15.07 -17.43 -8.51
C GLU A 104 -16.18 -17.68 -9.56
N GLY A 105 -15.89 -17.51 -10.85
CA GLY A 105 -16.86 -17.65 -11.95
C GLY A 105 -18.01 -16.65 -11.87
N ARG A 106 -17.84 -15.51 -11.17
CA ARG A 106 -18.92 -14.52 -10.95
C ARG A 106 -19.07 -13.55 -12.10
N TRP A 107 -17.99 -13.30 -12.81
CA TRP A 107 -17.96 -12.58 -14.07
C TRP A 107 -16.84 -13.14 -14.93
N LYS A 108 -16.96 -12.98 -16.25
CA LYS A 108 -15.81 -13.20 -17.14
C LYS A 108 -15.04 -11.90 -17.17
N SER A 109 -13.70 -11.93 -17.09
CA SER A 109 -12.91 -10.75 -17.46
C SER A 109 -13.05 -10.58 -18.98
N PRO A 110 -13.83 -9.58 -19.47
CA PRO A 110 -14.05 -9.46 -20.90
C PRO A 110 -12.72 -9.11 -21.59
N PRO A 111 -12.48 -9.54 -22.84
CA PRO A 111 -11.30 -9.14 -23.60
C PRO A 111 -11.11 -7.62 -23.65
N LEU A 112 -12.21 -6.86 -23.63
CA LEU A 112 -12.22 -5.40 -23.55
C LEU A 112 -11.58 -4.87 -22.25
N TRP A 113 -11.84 -5.51 -21.11
CA TRP A 113 -11.24 -5.13 -19.83
C TRP A 113 -9.72 -5.32 -19.88
N GLU A 114 -9.26 -6.52 -20.25
CA GLU A 114 -7.83 -6.85 -20.26
C GLU A 114 -7.04 -6.07 -21.31
N ARG A 115 -7.61 -5.83 -22.50
CA ARG A 115 -6.87 -5.24 -23.63
C ARG A 115 -6.98 -3.72 -23.72
N VAL A 116 -8.02 -3.13 -23.14
CA VAL A 116 -8.33 -1.70 -23.33
C VAL A 116 -8.48 -0.99 -22.00
N ILE A 117 -9.46 -1.39 -21.18
CA ILE A 117 -9.80 -0.62 -19.97
C ILE A 117 -8.66 -0.62 -18.95
N PHE A 118 -8.11 -1.79 -18.63
CA PHE A 118 -7.02 -1.88 -17.65
C PHE A 118 -5.76 -1.14 -18.12
N PRO A 119 -5.24 -1.35 -19.35
CA PRO A 119 -4.09 -0.58 -19.84
C PRO A 119 -4.32 0.93 -19.84
N LEU A 120 -5.51 1.41 -20.23
CA LEU A 120 -5.83 2.84 -20.19
C LEU A 120 -5.88 3.39 -18.77
N LEU A 121 -6.50 2.68 -17.82
CA LEU A 121 -6.50 3.07 -16.41
C LEU A 121 -5.09 3.09 -15.83
N LEU A 122 -4.27 2.09 -16.16
CA LEU A 122 -2.88 2.02 -15.69
C LEU A 122 -2.04 3.17 -16.27
N LEU A 123 -2.17 3.46 -17.57
CA LEU A 123 -1.50 4.60 -18.21
C LEU A 123 -1.94 5.92 -17.58
N TYR A 124 -3.24 6.07 -17.30
CA TYR A 124 -3.76 7.24 -16.60
C TYR A 124 -3.20 7.37 -15.18
N ALA A 125 -3.11 6.27 -14.43
CA ALA A 125 -2.49 6.25 -13.10
C ALA A 125 -1.00 6.61 -13.14
N ILE A 126 -0.26 6.12 -14.14
CA ILE A 126 1.15 6.49 -14.37
C ILE A 126 1.24 7.97 -14.74
N ALA A 127 0.35 8.50 -15.58
CA ALA A 127 0.33 9.91 -15.93
C ALA A 127 0.08 10.79 -14.69
N ILE A 128 -0.85 10.40 -13.81
CA ILE A 128 -1.07 11.06 -12.51
C ILE A 128 0.19 10.99 -11.65
N ALA A 129 0.81 9.81 -11.55
CA ALA A 129 2.03 9.59 -10.78
C ALA A 129 3.17 10.51 -11.24
N LEU A 130 3.42 10.58 -12.55
CA LEU A 130 4.45 11.43 -13.13
C LEU A 130 4.09 12.92 -12.94
N ALA A 131 2.85 13.30 -13.22
CA ALA A 131 2.39 14.68 -13.09
C ALA A 131 2.56 15.19 -11.65
N GLY A 132 2.02 14.50 -10.65
CA GLY A 132 2.17 14.96 -9.27
C GLY A 132 3.57 14.76 -8.67
N THR A 133 4.50 14.05 -9.34
CA THR A 133 5.91 13.93 -8.88
C THR A 133 6.78 15.05 -9.44
N PHE A 134 6.68 15.27 -10.74
CA PHE A 134 7.62 16.11 -11.50
C PHE A 134 7.05 17.48 -11.87
N THR A 135 5.76 17.72 -11.64
CA THR A 135 5.09 18.97 -11.99
C THR A 135 4.25 19.50 -10.83
N GLU A 136 3.89 20.78 -10.89
CA GLU A 136 2.93 21.39 -9.97
C GLU A 136 1.49 21.34 -10.49
N LEU A 137 1.13 20.27 -11.21
CA LEU A 137 -0.24 20.13 -11.71
C LEU A 137 -1.19 19.64 -10.62
N ILE A 138 -0.76 18.69 -9.77
CA ILE A 138 -1.60 18.12 -8.71
C ILE A 138 -1.28 18.80 -7.37
N TRP A 139 0.00 18.86 -7.04
CA TRP A 139 0.52 19.29 -5.75
C TRP A 139 1.34 20.57 -5.89
N SER A 140 1.19 21.50 -4.95
CA SER A 140 1.99 22.72 -4.90
C SER A 140 3.19 22.52 -4.01
N PHE A 141 4.38 22.61 -4.58
CA PHE A 141 5.62 22.43 -3.85
C PHE A 141 6.24 23.74 -3.38
N HIS A 142 5.78 24.88 -3.91
CA HIS A 142 6.15 26.20 -3.41
C HIS A 142 5.29 26.66 -2.22
N ARG A 143 4.19 25.95 -1.91
CA ARG A 143 3.26 26.30 -0.84
C ARG A 143 3.15 25.15 0.15
N ILE A 144 3.99 25.17 1.17
CA ILE A 144 3.82 24.33 2.35
C ILE A 144 3.08 25.16 3.39
N GLN A 145 1.95 24.67 3.88
CA GLN A 145 1.27 25.32 5.00
C GLN A 145 1.83 24.78 6.32
N PRO A 146 2.16 25.66 7.28
CA PRO A 146 2.55 25.21 8.61
C PRO A 146 1.36 24.50 9.24
N GLY A 147 1.50 23.20 9.53
CA GLY A 147 0.52 22.46 10.31
C GLY A 147 0.40 23.06 11.71
N SER A 148 -0.81 23.17 12.23
CA SER A 148 -1.09 23.86 13.50
C SER A 148 -0.52 23.16 14.75
N SER A 149 0.21 22.04 14.62
CA SER A 149 0.85 21.35 15.75
C SER A 149 1.63 20.08 15.41
N ILE A 150 1.45 19.50 14.21
CA ILE A 150 2.02 18.20 13.85
C ILE A 150 2.82 18.34 12.53
N GLU A 151 2.34 18.07 11.33
CA GLU A 151 3.24 18.12 10.15
C GLU A 151 2.94 19.25 9.15
N PRO A 152 3.97 19.77 8.45
CA PRO A 152 3.73 20.49 7.20
C PRO A 152 2.97 19.58 6.24
N TYR A 153 2.10 20.14 5.40
CA TYR A 153 1.37 19.39 4.38
C TYR A 153 1.39 20.07 3.02
N VAL A 154 1.27 19.24 1.97
CA VAL A 154 1.27 19.68 0.58
C VAL A 154 -0.15 20.03 0.16
N VAL A 155 -0.36 21.25 -0.34
CA VAL A 155 -1.68 21.68 -0.81
C VAL A 155 -1.88 21.38 -2.30
N PRO A 156 -3.13 21.18 -2.75
CA PRO A 156 -3.42 21.09 -4.18
C PRO A 156 -2.95 22.33 -4.95
N ALA A 157 -2.24 22.13 -6.06
CA ALA A 157 -1.77 23.25 -6.89
C ALA A 157 -2.87 23.85 -7.77
N ASN A 158 -3.65 23.00 -8.43
CA ASN A 158 -4.79 23.40 -9.24
C ASN A 158 -6.02 22.56 -8.87
N LYS A 159 -7.21 23.16 -8.94
CA LYS A 159 -8.46 22.43 -8.65
C LYS A 159 -8.80 21.37 -9.70
N PRO A 160 -8.71 21.63 -11.02
CA PRO A 160 -9.15 20.67 -12.02
C PRO A 160 -8.37 19.35 -12.01
N THR A 161 -7.04 19.40 -12.03
CA THR A 161 -6.19 18.19 -12.01
C THR A 161 -6.26 17.50 -10.65
N PHE A 162 -6.35 18.25 -9.55
CA PHE A 162 -6.60 17.66 -8.24
C PHE A 162 -7.94 16.91 -8.20
N TYR A 163 -9.02 17.45 -8.77
CA TYR A 163 -10.31 16.75 -8.85
C TYR A 163 -10.27 15.54 -9.77
N LEU A 164 -9.53 15.58 -10.87
CA LEU A 164 -9.33 14.42 -11.74
C LEU A 164 -8.66 13.27 -10.98
N TYR A 165 -7.64 13.57 -10.16
CA TYR A 165 -7.04 12.61 -9.25
C TYR A 165 -8.02 12.17 -8.14
N GLY A 166 -8.69 13.13 -7.50
CA GLY A 166 -9.61 12.93 -6.39
C GLY A 166 -10.93 12.26 -6.74
N VAL A 167 -11.30 12.17 -8.03
CA VAL A 167 -12.40 11.34 -8.52
C VAL A 167 -11.91 9.94 -8.87
N TYR A 168 -10.78 9.87 -9.57
CA TYR A 168 -10.19 8.61 -10.00
C TYR A 168 -9.86 7.68 -8.84
N TYR A 169 -9.12 8.19 -7.84
CA TYR A 169 -8.55 7.31 -6.83
C TYR A 169 -9.62 6.78 -5.85
N PRO A 170 -10.49 7.61 -5.24
CA PRO A 170 -11.68 7.12 -4.54
C PRO A 170 -12.60 6.27 -5.42
N GLY A 171 -12.80 6.66 -6.68
CA GLY A 171 -13.68 5.92 -7.60
C GLY A 171 -13.22 4.48 -7.81
N THR A 172 -11.94 4.27 -8.10
CA THR A 172 -11.37 2.91 -8.24
C THR A 172 -11.52 2.08 -6.96
N MET A 173 -11.31 2.69 -5.79
CA MET A 173 -11.42 2.01 -4.50
C MET A 173 -12.88 1.65 -4.17
N TRP A 174 -13.83 2.55 -4.41
CA TRP A 174 -15.26 2.28 -4.23
C TRP A 174 -15.80 1.21 -5.18
N ILE A 175 -15.35 1.21 -6.44
CA ILE A 175 -15.67 0.14 -7.39
C ILE A 175 -15.14 -1.20 -6.86
N GLY A 176 -13.87 -1.24 -6.43
CA GLY A 176 -13.26 -2.44 -5.84
C GLY A 176 -14.03 -2.93 -4.60
N ALA A 177 -14.36 -2.04 -3.66
CA ALA A 177 -15.12 -2.38 -2.46
C ALA A 177 -16.53 -2.92 -2.79
N THR A 178 -17.21 -2.32 -3.78
CA THR A 178 -18.53 -2.78 -4.24
C THR A 178 -18.48 -4.17 -4.86
N LEU A 179 -17.48 -4.43 -5.71
CA LEU A 179 -17.25 -5.74 -6.29
C LEU A 179 -16.96 -6.79 -5.21
N LEU A 180 -16.13 -6.47 -4.22
CA LEU A 180 -15.84 -7.37 -3.09
C LEU A 180 -17.08 -7.65 -2.23
N PHE A 181 -17.91 -6.63 -1.97
CA PHE A 181 -19.18 -6.82 -1.29
C PHE A 181 -20.10 -7.79 -2.05
N HIS A 182 -20.13 -7.66 -3.37
CA HIS A 182 -20.88 -8.56 -4.23
C HIS A 182 -20.38 -10.01 -4.14
N LEU A 183 -19.06 -10.21 -4.17
CA LEU A 183 -18.43 -11.53 -3.97
C LEU A 183 -18.74 -12.09 -2.58
N TYR A 184 -18.64 -11.28 -1.52
CA TYR A 184 -19.00 -11.67 -0.16
C TYR A 184 -20.46 -12.13 -0.05
N ARG A 185 -21.41 -11.36 -0.63
CA ARG A 185 -22.84 -11.69 -0.59
C ARG A 185 -23.19 -12.96 -1.37
N LYS A 186 -22.56 -13.18 -2.52
CA LYS A 186 -22.82 -14.34 -3.38
C LYS A 186 -22.07 -15.61 -2.94
N SER A 187 -21.09 -15.49 -2.05
CA SER A 187 -20.35 -16.64 -1.53
C SER A 187 -21.22 -17.51 -0.60
N PRO A 188 -21.17 -18.85 -0.72
CA PRO A 188 -21.92 -19.74 0.17
C PRO A 188 -21.60 -19.50 1.64
N LYS A 189 -22.61 -19.54 2.52
CA LYS A 189 -22.45 -19.14 3.94
C LYS A 189 -21.36 -19.91 4.70
N LYS A 190 -21.13 -21.18 4.33
CA LYS A 190 -20.16 -22.10 4.94
C LYS A 190 -18.81 -22.16 4.21
N SER A 191 -18.61 -21.38 3.14
CA SER A 191 -17.34 -21.39 2.39
C SER A 191 -16.26 -20.62 3.15
N PRO A 192 -15.05 -21.18 3.34
CA PRO A 192 -13.90 -20.45 3.91
C PRO A 192 -13.59 -19.14 3.17
N ARG A 193 -13.79 -19.13 1.84
CA ARG A 193 -13.57 -17.97 0.97
C ARG A 193 -14.47 -16.79 1.30
N ARG A 194 -15.67 -17.03 1.84
CA ARG A 194 -16.60 -15.97 2.25
C ARG A 194 -15.98 -15.10 3.35
N GLN A 195 -15.23 -15.70 4.27
CA GLN A 195 -14.54 -14.95 5.32
C GLN A 195 -13.40 -14.11 4.73
N GLY A 196 -12.65 -14.64 3.77
CA GLY A 196 -11.68 -13.87 2.99
C GLY A 196 -12.31 -12.63 2.35
N PHE A 197 -13.39 -12.80 1.57
CA PHE A 197 -14.10 -11.68 0.96
C PHE A 197 -14.68 -10.67 1.96
N LYS A 198 -15.14 -11.11 3.13
CA LYS A 198 -15.57 -10.20 4.20
C LYS A 198 -14.43 -9.26 4.61
N TRP A 199 -13.24 -9.80 4.87
CA TRP A 199 -12.09 -9.01 5.28
C TRP A 199 -11.59 -8.10 4.17
N LEU A 200 -11.51 -8.59 2.93
CA LEU A 200 -11.16 -7.78 1.76
C LEU A 200 -12.15 -6.63 1.56
N TRP A 201 -13.46 -6.88 1.68
CA TRP A 201 -14.49 -5.86 1.56
C TRP A 201 -14.39 -4.81 2.67
N LEU A 202 -14.28 -5.23 3.94
CA LEU A 202 -14.14 -4.31 5.07
C LEU A 202 -12.88 -3.45 4.91
N GLY A 203 -11.75 -4.06 4.57
CA GLY A 203 -10.50 -3.36 4.33
C GLY A 203 -10.57 -2.39 3.15
N GLY A 204 -11.06 -2.84 2.00
CA GLY A 204 -11.24 -2.00 0.82
C GLY A 204 -12.22 -0.84 1.04
N THR A 205 -13.28 -1.05 1.82
CA THR A 205 -14.22 0.02 2.22
C THR A 205 -13.53 1.04 3.11
N LEU A 206 -12.73 0.58 4.09
CA LEU A 206 -12.01 1.48 4.99
C LEU A 206 -10.99 2.34 4.24
N VAL A 207 -10.24 1.75 3.30
CA VAL A 207 -9.34 2.48 2.38
C VAL A 207 -10.13 3.48 1.52
N ALA A 208 -11.26 3.07 0.93
CA ALA A 208 -12.08 3.95 0.10
C ALA A 208 -12.61 5.17 0.89
N VAL A 209 -13.09 4.95 2.13
CA VAL A 209 -13.54 6.02 3.03
C VAL A 209 -12.39 6.95 3.39
N ALA A 210 -11.23 6.39 3.76
CA ALA A 210 -10.05 7.16 4.11
C ALA A 210 -9.62 8.10 2.99
N ILE A 211 -9.46 7.57 1.77
CA ILE A 211 -9.07 8.38 0.60
C ILE A 211 -10.16 9.40 0.26
N THR A 212 -11.44 9.04 0.33
CA THR A 212 -12.53 9.99 0.08
C THR A 212 -12.49 11.15 1.07
N MET A 213 -12.28 10.86 2.35
CA MET A 213 -12.15 11.86 3.40
C MET A 213 -10.96 12.79 3.14
N LEU A 214 -9.80 12.24 2.76
CA LEU A 214 -8.62 13.02 2.37
C LEU A 214 -8.92 13.97 1.20
N MET A 215 -9.51 13.45 0.12
CA MET A 215 -9.82 14.25 -1.06
C MET A 215 -10.84 15.35 -0.76
N VAL A 216 -11.85 15.06 0.06
CA VAL A 216 -12.86 16.05 0.48
C VAL A 216 -12.24 17.12 1.39
N ALA A 217 -11.37 16.73 2.31
CA ALA A 217 -10.65 17.67 3.17
C ALA A 217 -9.82 18.65 2.32
N TYR A 218 -8.95 18.12 1.45
CA TYR A 218 -8.16 18.94 0.53
C TYR A 218 -9.00 19.85 -0.37
N ALA A 219 -10.18 19.39 -0.83
CA ALA A 219 -11.07 20.18 -1.68
C ALA A 219 -11.75 21.36 -0.95
N ARG A 220 -12.07 21.19 0.35
CA ARG A 220 -12.78 22.20 1.15
C ARG A 220 -11.83 23.16 1.84
N ARG A 221 -10.91 22.61 2.62
CA ARG A 221 -9.90 23.33 3.38
C ARG A 221 -8.80 22.34 3.73
N SER A 222 -7.63 22.52 3.12
CA SER A 222 -6.47 21.69 3.42
C SER A 222 -6.10 21.87 4.89
N GLU A 223 -6.20 20.80 5.67
CA GLU A 223 -5.91 20.74 7.10
C GLU A 223 -5.13 19.44 7.38
N PRO A 224 -4.21 19.42 8.37
CA PRO A 224 -3.31 18.28 8.59
C PRO A 224 -3.97 17.08 9.29
N LEU A 225 -5.01 17.31 10.11
CA LEU A 225 -5.66 16.24 10.88
C LEU A 225 -6.36 15.18 10.00
N PRO A 226 -7.07 15.55 8.92
CA PRO A 226 -7.59 14.60 7.95
C PRO A 226 -6.54 13.66 7.34
N GLU A 227 -5.30 14.11 7.14
CA GLU A 227 -4.20 13.30 6.60
C GLU A 227 -3.88 12.11 7.50
N GLN A 228 -3.56 12.39 8.77
CA GLN A 228 -3.20 11.35 9.74
C GLN A 228 -4.32 10.33 9.99
N ILE A 229 -5.58 10.81 10.09
CA ILE A 229 -6.73 9.91 10.26
C ILE A 229 -6.90 9.06 9.00
N GLY A 230 -6.75 9.66 7.81
CA GLY A 230 -6.81 8.95 6.54
C GLY A 230 -5.71 7.89 6.40
N ASP A 231 -4.48 8.20 6.79
CA ASP A 231 -3.36 7.28 6.72
C ASP A 231 -3.51 6.12 7.69
N LEU A 232 -3.92 6.39 8.93
CA LEU A 232 -4.22 5.35 9.92
C LEU A 232 -5.36 4.44 9.45
N MET A 233 -6.46 5.02 8.96
CA MET A 233 -7.58 4.25 8.43
C MET A 233 -7.17 3.41 7.21
N SER A 234 -6.33 3.97 6.33
CA SER A 234 -5.80 3.26 5.16
C SER A 234 -4.89 2.11 5.59
N ALA A 235 -4.00 2.31 6.56
CA ALA A 235 -3.13 1.28 7.12
C ALA A 235 -3.95 0.11 7.71
N VAL A 236 -4.96 0.41 8.54
CA VAL A 236 -5.88 -0.60 9.07
C VAL A 236 -6.63 -1.31 7.93
N GLY A 237 -7.04 -0.57 6.90
CA GLY A 237 -7.71 -1.14 5.74
C GLY A 237 -6.83 -2.13 4.98
N LEU A 238 -5.56 -1.79 4.76
CA LEU A 238 -4.56 -2.66 4.16
C LEU A 238 -4.28 -3.90 5.02
N LEU A 239 -4.21 -3.78 6.35
CA LEU A 239 -4.10 -4.93 7.26
C LEU A 239 -5.28 -5.90 7.13
N LEU A 240 -6.50 -5.37 7.03
CA LEU A 240 -7.70 -6.19 6.79
C LEU A 240 -7.65 -6.85 5.40
N ILE A 241 -7.13 -6.17 4.39
CA ILE A 241 -6.90 -6.74 3.05
C ILE A 241 -5.89 -7.89 3.14
N MET A 242 -4.74 -7.70 3.79
CA MET A 242 -3.74 -8.77 4.01
C MET A 242 -4.36 -9.98 4.68
N ARG A 243 -5.10 -9.77 5.77
CA ARG A 243 -5.84 -10.83 6.45
C ARG A 243 -6.82 -11.54 5.51
N GLY A 244 -7.53 -10.78 4.68
CA GLY A 244 -8.44 -11.31 3.68
C GLY A 244 -7.74 -12.21 2.66
N ILE A 245 -6.57 -11.80 2.17
CA ILE A 245 -5.74 -12.56 1.22
C ILE A 245 -5.28 -13.89 1.83
N VAL A 246 -4.69 -13.84 3.03
CA VAL A 246 -4.23 -15.03 3.76
C VAL A 246 -5.39 -15.99 4.04
N SER A 247 -6.57 -15.46 4.35
CA SER A 247 -7.77 -16.28 4.59
C SER A 247 -8.40 -16.83 3.31
N TYR A 248 -8.21 -16.17 2.17
CA TYR A 248 -8.83 -16.55 0.89
C TYR A 248 -8.11 -17.75 0.26
N GLY A 249 -6.80 -17.92 0.51
CA GLY A 249 -6.04 -19.12 0.14
C GLY A 249 -5.93 -19.42 -1.37
N ALA A 250 -6.47 -18.55 -2.23
CA ALA A 250 -6.48 -18.76 -3.69
C ALA A 250 -5.42 -17.91 -4.44
N LEU A 251 -4.80 -16.94 -3.78
CA LEU A 251 -3.77 -16.10 -4.42
C LEU A 251 -2.43 -16.83 -4.63
N VAL A 252 -2.18 -17.93 -3.93
CA VAL A 252 -1.04 -18.83 -4.13
C VAL A 252 -1.62 -20.24 -4.31
N ARG A 253 -1.44 -20.81 -5.50
CA ARG A 253 -2.04 -22.11 -5.84
C ARG A 253 -1.51 -23.21 -4.93
N ASN A 254 -2.41 -24.02 -4.38
CA ASN A 254 -2.11 -25.26 -3.65
C ASN A 254 -1.26 -25.11 -2.38
N GLN A 255 -1.23 -23.93 -1.76
CA GLN A 255 -0.58 -23.74 -0.46
C GLN A 255 -1.54 -23.10 0.54
N ILE A 256 -1.63 -23.70 1.73
CA ILE A 256 -2.33 -23.10 2.86
C ILE A 256 -1.39 -22.03 3.43
N LEU A 257 -1.45 -20.81 2.88
CA LEU A 257 -0.63 -19.68 3.37
C LEU A 257 -0.76 -19.50 4.89
N ARG A 258 -1.92 -19.83 5.46
CA ARG A 258 -2.23 -19.61 6.88
C ARG A 258 -1.31 -20.38 7.85
N GLU A 259 -0.80 -21.55 7.48
CA GLU A 259 0.04 -22.36 8.39
C GLU A 259 1.46 -21.78 8.50
N ASP A 260 2.06 -21.34 7.40
CA ASP A 260 3.41 -20.77 7.40
C ASP A 260 3.44 -19.25 7.63
N PHE A 261 2.33 -18.54 7.38
CA PHE A 261 2.28 -17.07 7.43
C PHE A 261 2.67 -16.53 8.80
N LEU A 262 2.13 -17.09 9.88
CA LEU A 262 2.44 -16.60 11.22
C LEU A 262 3.88 -16.92 11.61
N HIS A 263 4.40 -18.09 11.26
CA HIS A 263 5.79 -18.47 11.53
C HIS A 263 6.78 -17.59 10.76
N ALA A 264 6.55 -17.36 9.47
CA ALA A 264 7.38 -16.47 8.66
C ALA A 264 7.31 -15.01 9.16
N LEU A 265 6.12 -14.54 9.54
CA LEU A 265 5.93 -13.20 10.08
C LEU A 265 6.64 -13.02 11.42
N THR A 266 6.49 -13.97 12.35
CA THR A 266 7.13 -13.88 13.67
C THR A 266 8.64 -13.99 13.56
N GLY A 267 9.18 -14.81 12.64
CA GLY A 267 10.61 -14.87 12.34
C GLY A 267 11.14 -13.52 11.87
N THR A 268 10.52 -12.93 10.84
CA THR A 268 10.95 -11.62 10.31
C THR A 268 10.76 -10.51 11.33
N ALA A 269 9.63 -10.48 12.05
CA ALA A 269 9.37 -9.48 13.09
C ALA A 269 10.37 -9.58 14.25
N GLY A 270 10.72 -10.80 14.66
CA GLY A 270 11.75 -11.06 15.67
C GLY A 270 13.12 -10.54 15.22
N ALA A 271 13.49 -10.77 13.96
CA ALA A 271 14.71 -10.21 13.39
C ALA A 271 14.68 -8.68 13.39
N VAL A 272 13.62 -8.05 12.88
CA VAL A 272 13.48 -6.58 12.88
C VAL A 272 13.62 -6.02 14.30
N PHE A 273 12.95 -6.63 15.29
CA PHE A 273 13.05 -6.23 16.68
C PHE A 273 14.49 -6.33 17.21
N PHE A 274 15.18 -7.44 16.96
CA PHE A 274 16.55 -7.66 17.42
C PHE A 274 17.53 -6.66 16.77
N TYR A 275 17.44 -6.46 15.46
CA TYR A 275 18.28 -5.48 14.75
C TYR A 275 18.03 -4.06 15.23
N LEU A 276 16.77 -3.67 15.44
CA LEU A 276 16.44 -2.37 16.01
C LEU A 276 16.99 -2.23 17.44
N LEU A 277 16.86 -3.25 18.28
CA LEU A 277 17.39 -3.23 19.65
C LEU A 277 18.89 -3.00 19.67
N VAL A 278 19.65 -3.78 18.89
CA VAL A 278 21.11 -3.64 18.76
C VAL A 278 21.47 -2.26 18.23
N PHE A 279 20.78 -1.80 17.18
CA PHE A 279 21.03 -0.50 16.58
C PHE A 279 20.81 0.66 17.57
N HIS A 280 19.74 0.61 18.37
CA HIS A 280 19.47 1.59 19.43
C HIS A 280 20.52 1.53 20.54
N LEU A 281 20.90 0.34 20.98
CA LEU A 281 21.88 0.16 22.04
C LEU A 281 23.25 0.73 21.65
N VAL A 282 23.69 0.48 20.41
CA VAL A 282 24.93 1.05 19.87
C VAL A 282 24.90 2.58 19.82
N HIS A 283 23.79 3.17 19.35
CA HIS A 283 23.64 4.63 19.31
C HIS A 283 23.57 5.25 20.72
N TRP A 284 22.88 4.59 21.63
CA TRP A 284 22.75 5.01 23.02
C TRP A 284 24.11 5.02 23.73
N ILE A 285 24.89 3.94 23.61
CA ILE A 285 26.26 3.84 24.17
C ILE A 285 27.18 4.88 23.53
N GLY A 286 27.05 5.10 22.21
CA GLY A 286 27.86 6.06 21.46
C GLY A 286 27.46 7.53 21.65
N GLY A 287 26.37 7.83 22.37
CA GLY A 287 25.85 9.19 22.56
C GLY A 287 25.42 9.90 21.27
N ARG A 288 25.12 9.14 20.19
CA ARG A 288 24.75 9.70 18.88
C ARG A 288 23.24 9.65 18.68
N PRO A 289 22.62 10.70 18.11
CA PRO A 289 21.21 10.64 17.75
C PRO A 289 20.97 9.60 16.65
N LEU A 290 19.84 8.90 16.74
CA LEU A 290 19.43 7.93 15.73
C LEU A 290 19.09 8.64 14.43
N SER A 291 19.75 8.27 13.34
CA SER A 291 19.37 8.72 12.00
C SER A 291 18.06 8.02 11.61
N PRO A 292 16.98 8.76 11.30
CA PRO A 292 15.72 8.12 11.00
C PRO A 292 15.69 7.40 9.65
N ILE A 293 16.40 7.94 8.67
CA ILE A 293 16.65 7.27 7.38
C ILE A 293 17.35 5.93 7.63
N ALA A 294 18.31 5.88 8.57
CA ALA A 294 19.00 4.64 8.90
C ALA A 294 18.05 3.61 9.55
N VAL A 295 17.13 4.04 10.41
CA VAL A 295 16.09 3.15 10.99
C VAL A 295 15.18 2.59 9.89
N SER A 296 14.63 3.45 9.01
CA SER A 296 13.78 3.00 7.90
C SER A 296 14.52 2.07 6.94
N SER A 297 15.77 2.39 6.62
CA SER A 297 16.63 1.56 5.78
C SER A 297 16.94 0.22 6.43
N LEU A 298 17.17 0.20 7.75
CA LEU A 298 17.45 -1.02 8.50
C LEU A 298 16.23 -1.94 8.50
N ILE A 299 15.02 -1.42 8.77
CA ILE A 299 13.78 -2.21 8.72
C ILE A 299 13.61 -2.79 7.31
N GLY A 300 13.74 -1.95 6.26
CA GLY A 300 13.65 -2.39 4.88
C GLY A 300 14.67 -3.48 4.53
N LEU A 301 15.91 -3.34 4.96
CA LEU A 301 16.99 -4.30 4.71
C LEU A 301 16.77 -5.62 5.45
N VAL A 302 16.36 -5.58 6.73
CA VAL A 302 16.10 -6.79 7.52
C VAL A 302 14.93 -7.55 6.93
N VAL A 303 13.84 -6.86 6.59
CA VAL A 303 12.70 -7.46 5.90
C VAL A 303 13.14 -8.08 4.57
N LEU A 304 13.90 -7.35 3.75
CA LEU A 304 14.38 -7.85 2.46
C LEU A 304 15.23 -9.12 2.61
N THR A 305 16.21 -9.09 3.50
CA THR A 305 17.16 -10.20 3.71
C THR A 305 16.47 -11.44 4.28
N HIS A 306 15.63 -11.27 5.31
CA HIS A 306 15.02 -12.41 6.00
C HIS A 306 13.81 -12.97 5.26
N THR A 307 13.19 -12.20 4.34
CA THR A 307 12.10 -12.76 3.50
C THR A 307 12.62 -13.45 2.23
N LEU A 308 13.79 -13.08 1.74
CA LEU A 308 14.38 -13.68 0.52
C LEU A 308 15.27 -14.90 0.81
N LEU A 309 15.80 -15.01 2.04
CA LEU A 309 16.71 -16.10 2.44
C LEU A 309 16.00 -17.25 3.17
N ASP A 310 14.73 -17.08 3.55
CA ASP A 310 13.83 -18.10 4.13
C ASP A 310 13.00 -18.82 3.05
#